data_AF-A0A2S5PGB3-F1
#
_entry.id   AF-A0A2S5PGB3-F1
#
_cell.length_a   1.000
_cell.length_b   1.000
_cell.length_c   1.000
_cell.angle_alpha   90.00
_cell.angle_beta   90.00
_cell.angle_gamma   90.00
#
_symmetry.space_group_name_H-M   'P 1'
#
loop_
_entity.id
_entity.type
_entity.pdbx_description
1 polymer ?
#
loop_
_entity_poly.entity_id
_entity_poly.type
_entity_poly.pdbx_seq_one_letter_code
_entity_poly.pdbx_strand_id
1 'polypeptide(L)'
;MNYQLVIQFEDEAGEALEKIEALEDQLIDVLDGVAEVDGHEIGSGTANIIIHTSSPKKVWEKVEPVVEKAAEDDLVAIAAAYRPFDAEDYTVLWPADFEGDFELA
;
A
#
# COMPACT_ATOMS: atom_id res chain seq x y z
N MET A 1 14.33 -9.33 -0.45
CA MET A 1 12.85 -9.39 -0.43
C MET A 1 12.41 -9.89 -1.79
N ASN A 2 11.29 -10.61 -1.91
CA ASN A 2 10.91 -11.28 -3.17
C ASN A 2 9.53 -10.86 -3.68
N TYR A 3 8.81 -10.09 -2.87
CA TYR A 3 7.46 -9.62 -3.16
C TYR A 3 7.43 -8.10 -3.08
N GLN A 4 6.59 -7.52 -3.92
CA GLN A 4 6.09 -6.17 -3.81
C GLN A 4 4.69 -6.24 -3.21
N LEU A 5 4.48 -5.60 -2.05
CA LEU A 5 3.18 -5.29 -1.48
C LEU A 5 2.85 -3.85 -1.86
N VAL A 6 1.62 -3.61 -2.30
CA VAL A 6 1.10 -2.29 -2.62
C VAL A 6 -0.11 -2.02 -1.75
N ILE A 7 -0.18 -0.81 -1.21
CA ILE A 7 -1.35 -0.27 -0.54
C ILE A 7 -1.86 0.87 -1.41
N GLN A 8 -3.06 0.73 -1.94
CA GLN A 8 -3.68 1.68 -2.85
C GLN A 8 -4.71 2.52 -2.11
N PHE A 9 -4.70 3.82 -2.40
CA PHE A 9 -5.53 4.86 -1.81
C PHE A 9 -6.27 5.61 -2.92
N GLU A 10 -7.44 6.13 -2.56
CA GLU A 10 -8.18 7.05 -3.43
C GLU A 10 -7.49 8.42 -3.46
N ASP A 11 -7.34 9.01 -4.65
CA ASP A 11 -6.77 10.35 -4.86
C ASP A 11 -7.45 11.09 -6.03
N GLU A 12 -8.78 11.03 -6.12
CA GLU A 12 -9.52 11.71 -7.20
C GLU A 12 -9.28 13.23 -7.23
N ALA A 13 -8.99 13.82 -6.06
CA ALA A 13 -8.73 15.26 -5.92
C ALA A 13 -7.28 15.66 -6.24
N GLY A 14 -6.33 14.71 -6.28
CA GLY A 14 -4.91 14.99 -6.47
C GLY A 14 -4.26 15.69 -5.27
N GLU A 15 -4.76 15.45 -4.07
CA GLU A 15 -4.34 16.09 -2.82
C GLU A 15 -3.71 15.09 -1.83
N ALA A 16 -3.49 13.83 -2.23
CA ALA A 16 -2.96 12.79 -1.35
C ALA A 16 -1.44 12.88 -1.09
N LEU A 17 -0.67 13.61 -1.91
CA LEU A 17 0.81 13.57 -1.87
C LEU A 17 1.39 13.79 -0.47
N GLU A 18 1.07 14.92 0.19
CA GLU A 18 1.63 15.24 1.52
C GLU A 18 1.24 14.19 2.57
N LYS A 19 0.02 13.63 2.46
CA LYS A 19 -0.48 12.61 3.38
C LYS A 19 0.19 11.26 3.15
N ILE A 20 0.43 10.91 1.90
CA ILE A 20 1.15 9.70 1.49
C ILE A 20 2.60 9.78 1.96
N GLU A 21 3.30 10.88 1.72
CA GLU A 21 4.68 11.08 2.21
C GLU A 21 4.75 10.95 3.74
N ALA A 22 3.80 11.55 4.47
CA ALA A 22 3.72 11.43 5.93
C ALA A 22 3.39 10.00 6.41
N LEU A 23 2.61 9.24 5.63
CA LEU A 23 2.33 7.84 5.91
C LEU A 23 3.55 6.96 5.63
N GLU A 24 4.28 7.20 4.54
CA GLU A 24 5.52 6.49 4.22
C GLU A 24 6.54 6.57 5.34
N ASP A 25 6.80 7.77 5.87
CA ASP A 25 7.71 7.97 7.01
C ASP A 25 7.29 7.11 8.22
N GLN A 26 5.99 7.07 8.53
CA GLN A 26 5.46 6.24 9.62
C GLN A 26 5.63 4.74 9.33
N LEU A 27 5.41 4.33 8.08
CA LEU A 27 5.55 2.94 7.67
C LEU A 27 7.02 2.49 7.68
N ILE A 28 7.97 3.37 7.33
CA ILE A 28 9.41 3.11 7.43
C ILE A 28 9.77 2.76 8.89
N ASP A 29 9.35 3.59 9.84
CA ASP A 29 9.60 3.36 11.26
C ASP A 29 8.96 2.06 11.77
N VAL A 30 7.72 1.79 11.35
CA VAL A 30 6.99 0.57 11.74
C VAL A 30 7.64 -0.67 11.13
N LEU A 31 8.21 -0.58 9.93
CA LEU A 31 8.75 -1.70 9.18
C LEU A 31 10.26 -1.90 9.33
N ASP A 32 10.94 -1.08 10.12
CA ASP A 32 12.39 -1.18 10.36
C ASP A 32 12.82 -2.62 10.69
N GLY A 33 13.81 -3.10 9.93
CA GLY A 33 14.34 -4.47 10.01
C GLY A 33 13.40 -5.60 9.53
N VAL A 34 12.19 -5.31 9.05
CA VAL A 34 11.19 -6.31 8.61
C VAL A 34 10.88 -6.22 7.11
N ALA A 35 10.69 -5.00 6.60
CA ALA A 35 10.35 -4.70 5.22
C ALA A 35 10.93 -3.33 4.83
N GLU A 36 10.93 -3.01 3.54
CA GLU A 36 11.46 -1.76 3.00
C GLU A 36 10.32 -1.02 2.29
N VAL A 37 10.04 0.21 2.69
CA VAL A 37 9.15 1.10 1.93
C VAL A 37 9.98 1.65 0.77
N ASP A 38 9.60 1.31 -0.46
CA ASP A 38 10.34 1.68 -1.69
C ASP A 38 9.96 3.08 -2.16
N GLY A 39 8.74 3.51 -1.87
CA GLY A 39 8.20 4.82 -2.20
C GLY A 39 6.74 4.75 -2.63
N HIS A 40 6.28 5.80 -3.30
CA HIS A 40 4.90 5.93 -3.75
C HIS A 40 4.80 6.27 -5.23
N GLU A 41 3.65 5.93 -5.80
CA GLU A 41 3.26 6.30 -7.16
C GLU A 41 1.86 6.93 -7.13
N ILE A 42 1.72 8.13 -7.70
CA ILE A 42 0.45 8.85 -7.82
C ILE A 42 0.08 8.95 -9.29
N GLY A 43 -1.14 8.55 -9.63
CA GLY A 43 -1.64 8.55 -10.99
C GLY A 43 -3.06 8.05 -11.11
N SER A 44 -3.73 8.40 -12.20
CA SER A 44 -5.05 7.86 -12.58
C SER A 44 -6.11 7.94 -11.46
N GLY A 45 -6.05 8.96 -10.60
CA GLY A 45 -6.99 9.14 -9.48
C GLY A 45 -6.69 8.28 -8.25
N THR A 46 -5.51 7.67 -8.18
CA THR A 46 -5.06 6.84 -7.06
C THR A 46 -3.66 7.22 -6.61
N ALA A 47 -3.36 6.89 -5.36
CA ALA A 47 -2.00 6.89 -4.83
C ALA A 47 -1.66 5.48 -4.33
N ASN A 48 -0.42 5.05 -4.50
CA ASN A 48 0.04 3.71 -4.17
C ASN A 48 1.30 3.83 -3.31
N ILE A 49 1.37 3.16 -2.17
CA ILE A 49 2.61 2.96 -1.41
C ILE A 49 3.15 1.57 -1.72
N ILE A 50 4.42 1.50 -2.07
CA ILE A 50 5.12 0.29 -2.49
C ILE A 50 6.04 -0.18 -1.37
N ILE A 51 5.91 -1.45 -0.98
CA ILE A 51 6.66 -2.07 0.10
C ILE A 51 7.28 -3.36 -0.40
N HIS A 52 8.61 -3.44 -0.34
CA HIS A 52 9.35 -4.66 -0.58
C HIS A 52 9.34 -5.53 0.67
N THR A 53 9.03 -6.83 0.49
CA THR A 53 8.96 -7.77 1.61
C THR A 53 9.20 -9.21 1.19
N SER A 54 9.53 -10.06 2.17
CA SER A 54 9.53 -11.52 2.02
C SER A 54 8.25 -12.17 2.57
N SER A 55 7.35 -11.40 3.18
CA SER A 55 6.12 -11.90 3.83
C SER A 55 4.98 -10.88 3.77
N PRO A 56 4.32 -10.70 2.62
CA PRO A 56 3.30 -9.67 2.40
C PRO A 56 2.17 -9.67 3.44
N LYS A 57 1.61 -10.84 3.75
CA LYS A 57 0.53 -10.99 4.74
C LYS A 57 0.93 -10.48 6.13
N LYS A 58 2.13 -10.82 6.60
CA LYS A 58 2.64 -10.38 7.91
C LYS A 58 2.94 -8.88 7.95
N VAL A 59 3.39 -8.32 6.82
CA VAL A 59 3.58 -6.87 6.69
C VAL A 59 2.24 -6.16 6.73
N TRP A 60 1.25 -6.64 5.97
CA TRP A 60 -0.11 -6.10 6.00
C TRP A 60 -0.69 -6.09 7.42
N GLU A 61 -0.68 -7.22 8.12
CA GLU A 61 -1.14 -7.32 9.53
C GLU A 61 -0.47 -6.29 10.46
N LYS A 62 0.77 -5.87 10.16
CA LYS A 62 1.51 -4.90 10.96
C LYS A 62 1.16 -3.45 10.63
N VAL A 63 0.90 -3.16 9.35
CA VAL A 63 0.67 -1.79 8.87
C VAL A 63 -0.81 -1.42 8.77
N GLU A 64 -1.71 -2.41 8.69
CA GLU A 64 -3.16 -2.22 8.61
C GLU A 64 -3.68 -1.24 9.68
N PRO A 65 -3.30 -1.32 10.97
CA PRO A 65 -3.77 -0.34 11.96
C PRO A 65 -3.27 1.10 11.73
N VAL A 66 -2.11 1.26 11.10
CA VAL A 66 -1.55 2.58 10.75
C VAL A 66 -2.28 3.17 9.55
N VAL A 67 -2.58 2.32 8.56
CA VAL A 67 -3.35 2.66 7.37
C VAL A 67 -4.80 3.01 7.74
N GLU A 68 -5.43 2.23 8.60
CA GLU A 68 -6.79 2.52 9.10
C GLU A 68 -6.85 3.86 9.82
N LYS A 69 -5.81 4.21 10.59
CA LYS A 69 -5.73 5.50 11.26
C LYS A 69 -5.56 6.66 10.26
N ALA A 70 -4.84 6.45 9.16
CA ALA A 70 -4.67 7.48 8.12
C ALA A 70 -6.01 7.86 7.45
N ALA A 71 -7.02 6.98 7.50
CA ALA A 71 -8.36 7.31 7.03
C ALA A 71 -9.03 8.43 7.85
N GLU A 72 -8.60 8.69 9.09
CA GLU A 72 -9.06 9.84 9.89
C GLU A 72 -8.63 11.19 9.29
N ASP A 73 -7.57 11.20 8.47
CA ASP A 73 -7.03 12.36 7.77
C ASP A 73 -7.42 12.39 6.28
N ASP A 74 -8.54 11.75 5.91
CA ASP A 74 -9.03 11.58 4.54
C ASP A 74 -8.02 10.89 3.59
N LEU A 75 -7.20 9.98 4.10
CA LEU A 75 -6.35 9.09 3.28
C LEU A 75 -6.90 7.66 3.35
N VAL A 76 -7.90 7.38 2.52
CA VAL A 76 -8.66 6.12 2.57
C VAL A 76 -8.00 5.07 1.67
N ALA A 77 -7.53 3.99 2.27
CA ALA A 77 -7.07 2.82 1.52
C ALA A 77 -8.27 2.09 0.90
N ILE A 78 -8.13 1.73 -0.37
CA ILE A 78 -9.17 1.01 -1.14
C ILE A 78 -8.78 -0.45 -1.40
N ALA A 79 -7.48 -0.76 -1.42
CA ALA A 79 -6.99 -2.12 -1.56
C ALA A 79 -5.56 -2.28 -1.04
N ALA A 80 -5.22 -3.49 -0.61
CA ALA A 80 -3.84 -3.91 -0.41
C ALA A 80 -3.62 -5.21 -1.18
N ALA A 81 -2.60 -5.26 -2.02
CA ALA A 81 -2.33 -6.38 -2.91
C ALA A 81 -0.84 -6.62 -3.06
N TYR A 82 -0.44 -7.86 -3.34
CA TYR A 82 0.97 -8.18 -3.52
C TYR A 82 1.21 -9.07 -4.73
N ARG A 83 2.43 -9.01 -5.24
CA ARG A 83 2.93 -9.93 -6.27
C ARG A 83 4.38 -10.30 -6.01
N PRO A 84 4.82 -11.50 -6.43
CA PRO A 84 6.25 -11.75 -6.67
C PRO A 84 6.82 -10.74 -7.67
N PHE A 85 8.10 -10.36 -7.54
CA PHE A 85 8.73 -9.45 -8.52
C PHE A 85 8.78 -10.00 -9.95
N ASP A 86 8.74 -11.32 -10.10
CA ASP A 86 8.76 -12.03 -11.38
C ASP A 86 7.36 -12.37 -11.91
N ALA A 87 6.30 -11.89 -11.26
CA ALA A 87 4.91 -12.07 -11.68
C ALA A 87 4.30 -10.75 -12.16
N GLU A 88 3.37 -10.82 -13.12
CA GLU A 88 2.62 -9.66 -13.59
C GLU A 88 1.39 -9.40 -12.71
N ASP A 89 0.68 -10.46 -12.31
CA ASP A 89 -0.59 -10.37 -11.61
C ASP A 89 -0.44 -10.14 -10.10
N TYR A 90 -1.34 -9.33 -9.55
CA TYR A 90 -1.48 -9.09 -8.12
C TYR A 90 -2.45 -10.07 -7.46
N THR A 91 -2.12 -10.48 -6.24
CA THR A 91 -3.04 -11.14 -5.32
C THR A 91 -3.52 -10.12 -4.30
N VAL A 92 -4.82 -9.83 -4.30
CA VAL A 92 -5.43 -8.94 -3.30
C VAL A 92 -5.45 -9.62 -1.93
N LEU A 93 -4.99 -8.89 -0.92
CA LEU A 93 -5.04 -9.29 0.50
C LEU A 93 -6.22 -8.67 1.21
N TRP A 94 -6.55 -7.44 0.86
CA TRP A 94 -7.59 -6.67 1.49
C TRP A 94 -8.23 -5.71 0.48
N PRO A 95 -9.55 -5.49 0.55
CA PRO A 95 -10.50 -6.19 1.41
C PRO A 95 -10.70 -7.66 0.97
N ALA A 96 -11.19 -8.51 1.89
CA ALA A 96 -11.32 -9.96 1.63
C ALA A 96 -12.37 -10.29 0.56
N ASP A 97 -13.32 -9.39 0.36
CA ASP A 97 -14.40 -9.42 -0.61
C ASP A 97 -14.14 -8.52 -1.82
N PHE A 98 -12.89 -8.16 -2.08
CA PHE A 98 -12.53 -7.38 -3.27
C PHE A 98 -13.04 -8.04 -4.55
N GLU A 99 -13.75 -7.26 -5.36
CA GLU A 99 -14.27 -7.67 -6.67
C GLU A 99 -13.57 -6.89 -7.78
N GLY A 100 -13.12 -7.60 -8.83
CA GLY A 100 -12.44 -7.02 -9.98
C GLY A 100 -10.96 -7.38 -10.05
N ASP A 101 -10.26 -6.76 -10.98
CA ASP A 101 -8.82 -6.89 -11.17
C ASP A 101 -8.12 -5.72 -10.46
N PHE A 102 -7.05 -6.02 -9.71
CA PHE A 102 -6.20 -4.99 -9.13
C PHE A 102 -5.13 -4.59 -10.14
N GLU A 103 -5.04 -3.30 -10.43
CA GLU A 103 -4.05 -2.73 -11.33
C GLU A 103 -3.38 -1.50 -10.69
N LEU A 104 -2.12 -1.27 -11.04
CA LEU A 104 -1.46 0.00 -10.75
C LEU A 104 -1.82 1.02 -11.84
N ALA A 105 -1.83 2.29 -11.43
CA ALA A 105 -2.18 3.43 -12.27
C ALA A 105 -1.19 3.73 -13.41
#